data_AF-X1GI91-F1
#
_entry.id   AF-X1GI91-F1
#
_cell.length_a   1.000
_cell.length_b   1.000
_cell.length_c   1.000
_cell.angle_alpha   90.00
_cell.angle_beta   90.00
_cell.angle_gamma   90.00
#
_symmetry.space_group_name_H-M   'P 1'
#
loop_
_entity.id
_entity.type
_entity.pdbx_description
1 polymer ?
#
loop_
_entity_poly.entity_id
_entity_poly.type
_entity_poly.pdbx_seq_one_letter_code
_entity_poly.pdbx_strand_id
1 'polypeptide(L)'
;EFIYKKNNTLPLSYAKAGIGGISYRRYDETMCTYCSFFNGVILMAIKEAWKGKDFDNVEILTGKIMEPSPGMNKTILLGQCQYNKNKDHPDINELIAIKGCPPEVDGIQEALRQAGIRAPSYIFKNIKMAPLLFLGKYKGKPEFEEHFYQIN
;
A
#
# COMPACT_ATOMS: atom_id res chain seq x y z
N GLU A 1 -6.95 -9.97 11.98
CA GLU A 1 -5.70 -9.22 12.15
C GLU A 1 -4.77 -9.54 10.97
N PHE A 2 -4.09 -8.56 10.39
CA PHE A 2 -3.05 -8.85 9.38
C PHE A 2 -1.82 -9.40 10.10
N ILE A 3 -1.57 -10.69 9.96
CA ILE A 3 -0.37 -11.33 10.53
C ILE A 3 0.81 -11.00 9.60
N TYR A 4 1.89 -10.47 10.15
CA TYR A 4 3.13 -10.20 9.43
C TYR A 4 4.18 -11.28 9.74
N LYS A 5 5.18 -11.44 8.87
CA LYS A 5 6.34 -12.29 9.17
C LYS A 5 7.15 -11.68 10.34
N LYS A 6 8.05 -12.46 10.97
CA LYS A 6 8.72 -12.11 12.25
C LYS A 6 9.39 -10.73 12.30
N ASN A 7 9.91 -10.22 11.18
CA ASN A 7 10.55 -8.90 11.11
C ASN A 7 9.59 -7.76 10.70
N ASN A 8 8.28 -8.02 10.64
CA ASN A 8 7.23 -7.08 10.27
C ASN A 8 7.36 -6.42 8.88
N THR A 9 8.17 -6.96 7.96
CA THR A 9 8.39 -6.34 6.63
C THR A 9 7.55 -6.92 5.50
N LEU A 10 6.61 -7.83 5.79
CA LEU A 10 5.67 -8.32 4.79
C LEU A 10 4.49 -9.06 5.46
N PRO A 11 3.26 -8.99 4.92
CA PRO A 11 2.19 -9.89 5.35
C PRO A 11 2.64 -11.36 5.26
N LEU A 12 2.27 -12.15 6.27
CA LEU A 12 2.70 -13.55 6.39
C LEU A 12 2.23 -14.38 5.19
N SER A 13 1.03 -14.11 4.67
CA SER A 13 0.50 -14.79 3.49
C SER A 13 1.35 -14.52 2.23
N TYR A 14 1.94 -13.34 2.11
CA TYR A 14 2.77 -12.96 0.96
C TYR A 14 4.16 -13.59 1.09
N ALA A 15 4.72 -13.57 2.30
CA ALA A 15 5.96 -14.26 2.60
C ALA A 15 5.85 -15.78 2.35
N LYS A 16 4.75 -16.42 2.77
CA LYS A 16 4.47 -17.84 2.50
C LYS A 16 4.27 -18.14 1.01
N ALA A 17 3.79 -17.18 0.24
CA ALA A 17 3.65 -17.31 -1.21
C ALA A 17 5.00 -17.17 -1.96
N GLY A 18 6.10 -16.85 -1.26
CA GLY A 18 7.42 -16.68 -1.86
C GLY A 18 7.69 -15.27 -2.42
N ILE A 19 6.86 -14.28 -2.07
CA ILE A 19 7.09 -12.89 -2.48
C ILE A 19 8.32 -12.35 -1.72
N GLY A 20 9.39 -12.05 -2.45
CA GLY A 20 10.64 -11.48 -1.93
C GLY A 20 11.06 -10.19 -2.64
N GLY A 21 12.18 -9.61 -2.19
CA GLY A 21 12.71 -8.36 -2.74
C GLY A 21 11.89 -7.10 -2.45
N ILE A 22 10.93 -7.18 -1.53
CA ILE A 22 10.11 -6.04 -1.11
C ILE A 22 9.90 -6.03 0.42
N SER A 23 9.97 -4.83 0.99
CA SER A 23 9.67 -4.53 2.38
C SER A 23 8.42 -3.66 2.47
N TYR A 24 7.35 -4.22 3.01
CA TYR A 24 6.12 -3.52 3.35
C TYR A 24 5.90 -3.64 4.86
N ARG A 25 6.29 -2.62 5.61
CA ARG A 25 6.24 -2.66 7.07
C ARG A 25 4.81 -2.63 7.60
N ARG A 26 4.56 -3.33 8.72
CA ARG A 26 3.28 -3.26 9.43
C ARG A 26 2.95 -1.79 9.71
N TYR A 27 1.77 -1.36 9.27
CA TYR A 27 1.27 -0.01 9.48
C TYR A 27 1.13 0.29 10.98
N ASP A 28 1.39 1.54 11.35
CA ASP A 28 1.23 2.07 12.70
C ASP A 28 -0.02 2.96 12.82
N GLU A 29 -0.29 3.44 14.03
CA GLU A 29 -1.50 4.22 14.36
C GLU A 29 -1.52 5.63 13.77
N THR A 30 -0.40 6.11 13.21
CA THR A 30 -0.32 7.44 12.59
C THR A 30 -0.74 7.47 11.12
N MET A 31 -1.06 6.31 10.54
CA MET A 31 -1.65 6.21 9.20
C MET A 31 -3.10 6.71 9.21
N CYS A 32 -3.41 7.73 8.39
CA CYS A 32 -4.77 8.25 8.29
C CYS A 32 -5.69 7.34 7.46
N THR A 33 -7.00 7.53 7.58
CA THR A 33 -8.04 6.75 6.88
C THR A 33 -7.82 6.70 5.37
N TYR A 34 -7.41 7.81 4.74
CA TYR A 34 -7.18 7.85 3.30
C TYR A 34 -5.96 7.05 2.86
N CYS A 35 -4.82 7.16 3.56
CA CYS A 35 -3.66 6.31 3.25
C CYS A 35 -3.93 4.83 3.59
N SER A 36 -4.75 4.56 4.60
CA SER A 36 -5.20 3.21 4.95
C SER A 36 -6.01 2.56 3.84
N PHE A 37 -6.85 3.33 3.14
CA PHE A 37 -7.54 2.84 1.94
C PHE A 37 -6.55 2.39 0.85
N PHE A 38 -5.50 3.18 0.58
CA PHE A 38 -4.49 2.82 -0.43
C PHE A 38 -3.58 1.67 0.00
N ASN A 39 -3.42 1.44 1.29
CA ASN A 39 -2.64 0.32 1.83
C ASN A 39 -3.11 -1.03 1.23
N GLY A 40 -4.43 -1.26 1.18
CA GLY A 40 -5.00 -2.47 0.58
C GLY A 40 -4.76 -2.56 -0.92
N VAL A 41 -4.88 -1.44 -1.65
CA VAL A 41 -4.66 -1.36 -3.10
C VAL A 41 -3.20 -1.67 -3.44
N ILE A 42 -2.25 -1.10 -2.70
CA ILE A 42 -0.81 -1.32 -2.91
C ILE A 42 -0.42 -2.77 -2.64
N LEU A 43 -0.92 -3.36 -1.55
CA LEU A 43 -0.69 -4.78 -1.25
C LEU A 43 -1.25 -5.69 -2.37
N MET A 44 -2.46 -5.42 -2.84
CA MET A 44 -3.04 -6.15 -3.98
C MET A 44 -2.18 -5.98 -5.25
N ALA A 45 -1.71 -4.77 -5.53
CA ALA A 45 -0.83 -4.49 -6.66
C ALA A 45 0.50 -5.26 -6.57
N ILE A 46 1.12 -5.34 -5.40
CA ILE A 46 2.34 -6.13 -5.15
C ILE A 46 2.08 -7.61 -5.45
N LYS A 47 1.00 -8.17 -4.90
CA LYS A 47 0.65 -9.57 -5.12
C LYS A 47 0.42 -9.89 -6.60
N GLU A 48 -0.33 -9.04 -7.30
CA GLU A 48 -0.65 -9.24 -8.72
C GLU A 48 0.53 -8.99 -9.65
N ALA A 49 1.46 -8.12 -9.27
CA ALA A 49 2.71 -7.87 -10.00
C ALA A 49 3.72 -9.02 -9.88
N TRP A 50 3.67 -9.80 -8.79
CA TRP A 50 4.61 -10.89 -8.58
C TRP A 50 4.34 -12.07 -9.51
N LYS A 51 5.37 -12.53 -10.23
CA LYS A 51 5.33 -13.63 -11.21
C LYS A 51 6.41 -14.69 -10.95
N GLY A 52 6.76 -14.92 -9.68
CA GLY A 52 7.79 -15.89 -9.30
C GLY A 52 9.22 -15.35 -9.24
N LYS A 53 9.43 -14.04 -9.47
CA LYS A 53 10.72 -13.36 -9.34
C LYS A 53 10.63 -12.27 -8.27
N ASP A 54 11.66 -12.19 -7.44
CA ASP A 54 11.80 -11.16 -6.42
C ASP A 54 11.84 -9.75 -7.02
N PHE A 55 11.30 -8.80 -6.27
CA PHE A 55 11.42 -7.38 -6.58
C PHE A 55 12.85 -6.87 -6.33
N ASP A 56 13.11 -5.64 -6.76
CA ASP A 56 14.44 -5.02 -6.71
C ASP A 56 14.72 -4.37 -5.35
N ASN A 57 14.67 -5.16 -4.27
CA ASN A 57 14.90 -4.74 -2.89
C ASN A 57 14.27 -3.37 -2.53
N VAL A 58 12.97 -3.27 -2.78
CA VAL A 58 12.18 -2.03 -2.64
C VAL A 58 11.55 -1.97 -1.25
N GLU A 59 11.52 -0.80 -0.62
CA GLU A 59 10.68 -0.58 0.56
C GLU A 59 9.57 0.44 0.31
N ILE A 60 8.42 0.26 0.96
CA ILE A 60 7.30 1.21 0.95
C ILE A 60 7.06 1.69 2.37
N LEU A 61 7.17 3.01 2.57
CA LEU A 61 6.96 3.64 3.86
C LEU A 61 5.62 4.34 3.90
N THR A 62 4.96 4.23 5.05
CA THR A 62 3.62 4.76 5.27
C THR A 62 3.49 5.35 6.68
N GLY A 63 2.38 6.03 6.98
CA GLY A 63 2.21 6.69 8.28
C GLY A 63 3.12 7.91 8.42
N LYS A 64 3.38 8.34 9.66
CA LYS A 64 4.19 9.52 9.98
C LYS A 64 5.51 9.17 10.64
N ILE A 65 5.63 7.99 11.22
CA ILE A 65 6.76 7.66 12.11
C ILE A 65 7.79 6.72 11.48
N MET A 66 7.44 6.01 10.40
CA MET A 66 8.37 5.13 9.70
C MET A 66 9.62 5.88 9.20
N GLU A 67 10.79 5.26 9.35
CA GLU A 67 12.11 5.73 8.89
C GLU A 67 12.68 4.79 7.82
N PRO A 68 13.31 5.27 6.75
CA PRO A 68 13.95 4.43 5.73
C PRO A 68 14.91 3.40 6.32
N SER A 69 14.96 2.24 5.70
CA SER A 69 15.87 1.17 6.13
C SER A 69 17.17 1.23 5.32
N PRO A 70 18.35 1.09 5.95
CA PRO A 70 19.60 1.04 5.20
C PRO A 70 19.64 -0.17 4.26
N GLY A 71 20.27 0.01 3.10
CA GLY A 71 20.52 -1.06 2.14
C GLY A 71 19.37 -1.37 1.18
N MET A 72 18.29 -0.61 1.17
CA MET A 72 17.21 -0.72 0.17
C MET A 72 17.64 -0.08 -1.15
N ASN A 73 17.31 -0.67 -2.29
CA ASN A 73 17.66 -0.07 -3.59
C ASN A 73 16.75 1.12 -3.88
N LYS A 74 15.46 1.00 -3.54
CA LYS A 74 14.43 2.02 -3.80
C LYS A 74 13.53 2.19 -2.59
N THR A 75 13.20 3.43 -2.25
CA THR A 75 12.29 3.76 -1.15
C THR A 75 11.11 4.56 -1.68
N ILE A 76 9.90 3.98 -1.57
CA ILE A 76 8.66 4.65 -1.89
C ILE A 76 8.13 5.37 -0.65
N LEU A 77 8.00 6.69 -0.71
CA LEU A 77 7.38 7.51 0.35
C LEU A 77 5.90 7.74 0.02
N LEU A 78 5.00 7.09 0.77
CA LEU A 78 3.55 7.22 0.55
C LEU A 78 2.98 8.45 1.26
N GLY A 79 2.58 9.44 0.46
CA GLY A 79 1.88 10.63 0.90
C GLY A 79 2.79 11.72 1.47
N GLN A 80 2.19 12.89 1.69
CA GLN A 80 2.88 14.09 2.18
C GLN A 80 3.61 13.86 3.51
N CYS A 81 3.04 13.04 4.40
CA CYS A 81 3.62 12.77 5.71
C CYS A 81 5.00 12.11 5.61
N GLN A 82 5.12 11.05 4.82
CA GLN A 82 6.39 10.37 4.58
C GLN A 82 7.36 11.24 3.80
N TYR A 83 6.88 11.93 2.76
CA TYR A 83 7.73 12.83 1.98
C TYR A 83 8.36 13.94 2.83
N ASN A 84 7.56 14.65 3.64
CA ASN A 84 8.06 15.75 4.46
C ASN A 84 9.11 15.30 5.47
N LYS A 85 8.93 14.09 6.03
CA LYS A 85 9.83 13.54 7.03
C LYS A 85 11.14 13.03 6.43
N ASN A 86 11.04 12.28 5.32
CA ASN A 86 12.11 11.39 4.88
C ASN A 86 12.76 11.78 3.54
N LYS A 87 12.30 12.82 2.84
CA LYS A 87 12.80 13.17 1.48
C LYS A 87 14.32 13.34 1.38
N ASP A 88 14.99 13.72 2.47
CA ASP A 88 16.44 13.97 2.52
C ASP A 88 17.18 12.94 3.40
N HIS A 89 16.54 11.81 3.73
CA HIS A 89 17.10 10.81 4.66
C HIS A 89 18.29 10.07 4.04
N PRO A 90 19.43 9.94 4.74
CA PRO A 90 20.68 9.43 4.17
C PRO A 90 20.62 7.96 3.72
N ASP A 91 19.76 7.16 4.35
CA ASP A 91 19.58 5.74 3.99
C ASP A 91 18.74 5.51 2.71
N ILE A 92 18.21 6.58 2.08
CA ILE A 92 17.50 6.47 0.80
C ILE A 92 18.49 6.53 -0.35
N ASN A 93 18.62 5.43 -1.10
CA ASN A 93 19.41 5.37 -2.33
C ASN A 93 18.67 6.00 -3.52
N GLU A 94 17.49 5.46 -3.85
CA GLU A 94 16.60 6.01 -4.89
C GLU A 94 15.24 6.36 -4.27
N LEU A 95 14.90 7.65 -4.29
CA LEU A 95 13.63 8.16 -3.78
C LEU A 95 12.53 8.08 -4.85
N ILE A 96 11.42 7.41 -4.52
CA ILE A 96 10.18 7.46 -5.30
C ILE A 96 9.09 8.09 -4.43
N ALA A 97 8.76 9.36 -4.70
CA ALA A 97 7.82 10.11 -3.88
C ALA A 97 6.40 10.05 -4.45
N ILE A 98 5.45 9.57 -3.65
CA ILE A 98 4.02 9.71 -3.91
C ILE A 98 3.52 10.91 -3.11
N LYS A 99 3.52 12.09 -3.72
CA LYS A 99 3.07 13.33 -3.05
C LYS A 99 1.54 13.39 -2.96
N GLY A 100 1.02 14.21 -2.04
CA GLY A 100 -0.41 14.43 -1.86
C GLY A 100 -0.97 13.96 -0.51
N CYS A 101 -2.13 14.51 -0.15
CA CYS A 101 -2.89 14.17 1.06
C CYS A 101 -4.40 14.35 0.79
N PRO A 102 -5.09 13.33 0.23
CA PRO A 102 -4.56 12.01 -0.11
C PRO A 102 -3.77 11.98 -1.43
N PRO A 103 -2.91 10.95 -1.64
CA PRO A 103 -2.29 10.68 -2.93
C PRO A 103 -3.29 10.49 -4.07
N GLU A 104 -2.90 10.88 -5.28
CA GLU A 104 -3.64 10.56 -6.49
C GLU A 104 -3.35 9.13 -6.97
N VAL A 105 -4.36 8.48 -7.55
CA VAL A 105 -4.29 7.08 -7.99
C VAL A 105 -3.21 6.89 -9.05
N ASP A 106 -3.16 7.80 -10.03
CA ASP A 106 -2.19 7.74 -11.12
C ASP A 106 -0.76 7.91 -10.59
N GLY A 107 -0.57 8.76 -9.57
CA GLY A 107 0.69 8.91 -8.86
C GLY A 107 1.14 7.62 -8.16
N ILE A 108 0.21 6.87 -7.58
CA ILE A 108 0.51 5.55 -6.98
C ILE A 108 0.91 4.55 -8.07
N GLN A 109 0.12 4.45 -9.14
CA GLN A 109 0.39 3.51 -10.23
C GLN A 109 1.76 3.79 -10.87
N GLU A 110 2.09 5.06 -11.09
CA GLU A 110 3.35 5.47 -11.68
C GLU A 110 4.54 5.19 -10.75
N ALA A 111 4.42 5.48 -9.45
CA ALA A 111 5.45 5.17 -8.47
C ALA A 111 5.73 3.66 -8.37
N LEU A 112 4.68 2.83 -8.36
CA LEU A 112 4.83 1.38 -8.38
C LEU A 112 5.54 0.91 -9.66
N ARG A 113 5.16 1.48 -10.81
CA ARG A 113 5.82 1.18 -12.09
C ARG A 113 7.31 1.55 -12.09
N GLN A 114 7.67 2.72 -11.55
CA GLN A 114 9.05 3.18 -11.39
C GLN A 114 9.86 2.23 -10.49
N ALA A 115 9.25 1.73 -9.41
CA ALA A 115 9.86 0.74 -8.53
C ALA A 115 9.98 -0.67 -9.13
N GLY A 116 9.51 -0.90 -10.36
CA GLY A 116 9.48 -2.22 -11.00
C GLY A 116 8.29 -3.09 -10.60
N ILE A 117 7.33 -2.56 -9.83
CA ILE A 117 6.09 -3.23 -9.41
C ILE A 117 5.03 -3.00 -10.48
N ARG A 118 5.04 -3.83 -11.53
CA ARG A 118 4.13 -3.72 -12.67
C ARG A 118 2.81 -4.44 -12.43
N ALA A 119 1.91 -3.78 -11.74
CA ALA A 119 0.57 -4.26 -11.47
C ALA A 119 -0.38 -4.00 -12.66
N PRO A 120 -1.36 -4.89 -12.95
CA PRO A 120 -2.38 -4.66 -13.97
C PRO A 120 -3.17 -3.36 -13.71
N SER A 121 -3.39 -2.55 -14.76
CA SER A 121 -4.06 -1.25 -14.61
C SER A 121 -5.48 -1.34 -14.04
N TYR A 122 -6.17 -2.47 -14.20
CA TYR A 122 -7.53 -2.64 -13.68
C TYR A 122 -7.58 -2.56 -12.14
N ILE A 123 -6.47 -2.82 -11.45
CA ILE A 123 -6.37 -2.68 -9.99
C ILE A 123 -6.61 -1.25 -9.54
N PHE A 124 -6.20 -0.29 -10.37
CA PHE A 124 -6.33 1.15 -10.12
C PHE A 124 -7.63 1.72 -10.68
N LYS A 125 -8.31 0.99 -11.58
CA LYS A 125 -9.63 1.37 -12.09
C LYS A 125 -10.69 1.14 -11.02
N ASN A 126 -11.58 2.11 -10.87
CA ASN A 126 -12.73 2.02 -9.96
C ASN A 126 -12.38 1.70 -8.49
N ILE A 127 -11.18 2.05 -8.00
CA ILE A 127 -10.83 1.78 -6.60
C ILE A 127 -11.82 2.39 -5.60
N LYS A 128 -12.47 3.50 -5.97
CA LYS A 128 -13.54 4.13 -5.16
C LYS A 128 -14.72 3.17 -4.89
N MET A 129 -14.89 2.15 -5.74
CA MET A 129 -15.89 1.10 -5.60
C MET A 129 -15.39 -0.10 -4.78
N ALA A 130 -14.10 -0.18 -4.43
CA ALA A 130 -13.54 -1.27 -3.64
C ALA A 130 -14.26 -1.49 -2.28
N PRO A 131 -14.73 -0.45 -1.57
CA PRO A 131 -15.54 -0.64 -0.36
C PRO A 131 -16.82 -1.46 -0.60
N LEU A 132 -17.39 -1.41 -1.81
CA LEU A 132 -18.59 -2.17 -2.17
C LEU A 132 -18.36 -3.69 -2.14
N LEU A 133 -17.13 -4.15 -2.37
CA LEU A 133 -16.77 -5.58 -2.21
C LEU A 133 -17.04 -6.06 -0.79
N PHE A 134 -16.92 -5.16 0.19
CA PHE A 134 -17.20 -5.47 1.58
C PHE A 134 -18.67 -5.27 1.96
N LEU A 135 -19.53 -4.66 1.12
CA LEU A 135 -20.97 -4.53 1.43
C LEU A 135 -21.67 -5.88 1.48
N GLY A 136 -21.20 -6.86 0.69
CA GLY A 136 -21.74 -8.22 0.71
C GLY A 136 -21.72 -8.87 2.10
N LYS A 137 -20.80 -8.47 2.99
CA LYS A 137 -20.71 -9.00 4.37
C LYS A 137 -21.84 -8.48 5.29
N TYR A 138 -22.57 -7.46 4.87
CA TYR A 138 -23.69 -6.88 5.60
C TYR A 138 -25.05 -7.28 5.02
N LYS A 139 -25.07 -7.95 3.86
CA LYS A 139 -26.32 -8.37 3.22
C LYS A 139 -27.10 -9.32 4.13
N GLY A 140 -28.37 -8.97 4.40
CA GLY A 140 -29.28 -9.77 5.23
C GLY A 140 -29.05 -9.65 6.75
N LYS A 141 -28.15 -8.76 7.20
CA LYS A 141 -27.99 -8.49 8.63
C LYS A 141 -29.07 -7.52 9.12
N PRO A 142 -29.79 -7.83 10.21
CA PRO A 142 -30.86 -6.97 10.71
C PRO A 142 -30.34 -5.60 11.17
N GLU A 143 -29.08 -5.51 11.59
CA GLU A 143 -28.43 -4.24 11.97
C GLU A 143 -27.98 -3.37 10.77
N PHE A 144 -28.16 -3.83 9.53
CA PHE A 144 -27.76 -3.09 8.33
C PHE A 144 -28.97 -2.61 7.53
N GLU A 145 -29.16 -1.29 7.48
CA GLU A 145 -30.24 -0.65 6.75
C GLU A 145 -29.70 -0.03 5.45
N GLU A 146 -29.91 -0.72 4.32
CA GLU A 146 -29.34 -0.36 3.01
C GLU A 146 -29.74 1.05 2.53
N HIS A 147 -30.91 1.54 2.94
CA HIS A 147 -31.40 2.86 2.56
C HIS A 147 -30.56 4.02 3.14
N PHE A 148 -29.80 3.82 4.22
CA PHE A 148 -28.87 4.84 4.73
C PHE A 148 -27.61 5.02 3.87
N TYR A 149 -27.42 4.18 2.85
CA TYR A 149 -26.20 4.15 2.03
C TYR A 149 -26.48 4.35 0.53
N GLN A 150 -27.66 4.87 0.19
CA GLN A 150 -28.02 5.28 -1.16
C GLN A 150 -27.69 6.77 -1.34
N ILE A 151 -27.13 7.13 -2.51
CA ILE A 151 -26.95 8.54 -2.90
C ILE A 151 -28.19 8.90 -3.71
N ASN A 152 -28.98 9.87 -3.21
CA ASN A 152 -30.12 10.44 -3.94
C ASN A 152 -29.67 11.32 -5.11
#